data_AF-A0A478FRJ6-F1
#
_entry.id   AF-A0A478FRJ6-F1
#
_cell.length_a   1.000
_cell.length_b   1.000
_cell.length_c   1.000
_cell.angle_alpha   90.00
_cell.angle_beta   90.00
_cell.angle_gamma   90.00
#
_symmetry.space_group_name_H-M   'P 1'
#
loop_
_entity.id
_entity.type
_entity.pdbx_description
1 polymer ?
#
loop_
_entity_poly.entity_id
_entity_poly.type
_entity_poly.pdbx_seq_one_letter_code
_entity_poly.pdbx_strand_id
1 'polypeptide(L)'
;MDPLKVGAAVAAVGIGATGAGFGVFNYLNAPYSLKNFLDRATDRSGEYKDKLGDIGNNKALFLANMPENKKWWEERFKDWSKETEKSTEFDNLKTYSTEVSDNKAINNVCDAAYKLGVSTAFTSTDSGTNKVKYKQNIAKYCTISGNDEGITWTVATSSGG
;
A
#
# COMPACT_ATOMS: atom_id res chain seq x y z
N MET A 1 -23.85 -41.30 18.94
CA MET A 1 -23.00 -40.24 19.53
C MET A 1 -22.37 -39.51 18.37
N ASP A 2 -22.94 -38.37 17.99
CA ASP A 2 -22.36 -37.48 16.97
C ASP A 2 -21.07 -36.86 17.50
N PRO A 3 -19.95 -36.93 16.79
CA PRO A 3 -18.84 -36.03 17.03
C PRO A 3 -19.09 -34.69 16.33
N LEU A 4 -19.14 -33.67 17.18
CA LEU A 4 -19.17 -32.25 16.85
C LEU A 4 -18.08 -31.81 15.87
N LYS A 5 -18.49 -30.87 15.03
CA LYS A 5 -17.69 -29.88 14.29
C LYS A 5 -16.49 -29.38 15.10
N VAL A 6 -15.28 -29.49 14.56
CA VAL A 6 -14.19 -28.57 14.86
C VAL A 6 -13.48 -28.27 13.54
N GLY A 7 -13.76 -27.08 13.01
CA GLY A 7 -13.05 -26.52 11.88
C GLY A 7 -11.63 -26.13 12.31
N ALA A 8 -10.66 -26.54 11.51
CA ALA A 8 -9.32 -26.01 11.53
C ALA A 8 -8.90 -25.75 10.08
N ALA A 9 -9.35 -24.62 9.53
CA ALA A 9 -8.77 -24.08 8.31
C ALA A 9 -7.64 -23.14 8.73
N VAL A 10 -6.47 -23.71 9.04
CA VAL A 10 -5.23 -22.94 9.11
C VAL A 10 -4.56 -23.05 7.73
N ALA A 11 -5.08 -22.30 6.77
CA ALA A 11 -4.39 -22.11 5.50
C ALA A 11 -3.27 -21.10 5.72
N ALA A 12 -2.11 -21.59 6.14
CA ALA A 12 -0.86 -20.87 6.00
C ALA A 12 -0.56 -20.74 4.50
N VAL A 13 -1.02 -19.66 3.89
CA VAL A 13 -0.64 -19.35 2.51
C VAL A 13 0.65 -18.56 2.56
N GLY A 14 1.77 -19.30 2.55
CA GLY A 14 3.03 -18.76 2.12
C GLY A 14 2.87 -18.30 0.67
N ILE A 15 2.84 -16.99 0.45
CA ILE A 15 2.90 -16.44 -0.90
C ILE A 15 4.38 -16.30 -1.23
N GLY A 16 4.83 -17.20 -2.10
CA GLY A 16 6.17 -17.20 -2.65
C GLY A 16 6.46 -15.88 -3.34
N ALA A 17 7.52 -15.22 -2.87
CA ALA A 17 8.13 -14.11 -3.57
C ALA A 17 8.76 -14.64 -4.86
N THR A 18 8.09 -14.47 -6.00
CA THR A 18 8.80 -14.32 -7.28
C THR A 18 9.42 -12.93 -7.28
N GLY A 19 10.54 -12.82 -6.56
CA GLY A 19 11.33 -11.61 -6.43
C GLY A 19 12.05 -11.30 -7.72
N ALA A 20 11.50 -10.41 -8.54
CA ALA A 20 12.34 -9.48 -9.25
C ALA A 20 12.94 -8.56 -8.17
N GLY A 21 14.19 -8.83 -7.79
CA GLY A 21 14.90 -8.05 -6.78
C GLY A 21 14.92 -6.58 -7.17
N PHE A 22 14.21 -5.75 -6.41
CA PHE A 22 14.30 -4.31 -6.55
C PHE A 22 15.66 -3.90 -5.99
N GLY A 23 16.49 -3.40 -6.90
CA GLY A 23 17.81 -2.88 -6.59
C GLY A 23 17.74 -1.89 -5.46
N VAL A 24 18.70 -2.01 -4.56
CA VAL A 24 18.98 -1.11 -3.44
C VAL A 24 18.99 0.34 -3.97
N PHE A 25 17.88 1.06 -3.79
CA PHE A 25 17.85 2.50 -4.05
C PHE A 25 18.69 3.18 -2.98
N ASN A 26 19.77 3.81 -3.45
CA ASN A 26 20.82 4.40 -2.63
C ASN A 26 20.26 5.27 -1.49
N TYR A 27 20.70 4.95 -0.29
CA TYR A 27 20.42 5.48 1.05
C TYR A 27 20.68 6.99 1.25
N LEU A 28 20.93 7.76 0.20
CA LEU A 28 21.50 9.11 0.30
C LEU A 28 20.47 10.23 0.44
N ASN A 29 19.17 9.96 0.27
CA ASN A 29 18.07 10.86 0.64
C ASN A 29 16.80 10.03 0.86
N ALA A 30 16.63 9.49 2.08
CA ALA A 30 15.43 8.74 2.44
C ALA A 30 14.19 9.63 2.22
N PRO A 31 13.16 9.13 1.52
CA PRO A 31 11.96 9.91 1.27
C PRO A 31 11.19 10.17 2.55
N TYR A 32 10.30 11.15 2.49
CA TYR A 32 9.39 11.40 3.58
C TYR A 32 8.28 10.35 3.64
N SER A 33 8.14 9.71 4.80
CA SER A 33 7.03 8.79 5.06
C SER A 33 5.71 9.52 5.29
N LEU A 34 4.59 8.81 5.17
CA LEU A 34 3.27 9.31 5.56
C LEU A 34 3.26 9.78 7.03
N LYS A 35 4.01 9.13 7.93
CA LYS A 35 4.20 9.58 9.31
C LYS A 35 4.79 10.99 9.35
N ASN A 36 5.85 11.25 8.59
CA ASN A 36 6.49 12.58 8.55
C ASN A 36 5.51 13.65 8.04
N PHE A 37 4.64 13.30 7.10
CA PHE A 37 3.59 14.20 6.62
C PHE A 37 2.53 14.48 7.68
N LEU A 38 2.02 13.44 8.35
CA LEU A 38 1.00 13.58 9.40
C LEU A 38 1.53 14.33 10.64
N ASP A 39 2.81 14.13 10.98
CA ASP A 39 3.46 14.88 12.06
C ASP A 39 3.58 16.38 11.74
N ARG A 40 3.60 16.76 10.45
CA ARG A 40 3.64 18.15 9.98
C ARG A 40 2.25 18.76 9.74
N ALA A 41 1.26 17.93 9.41
CA ALA A 41 -0.11 18.33 9.02
C ALA A 41 -1.14 17.69 9.96
N THR A 42 -1.20 18.19 11.20
CA THR A 42 -2.04 17.64 12.28
C THR A 42 -3.53 17.56 11.94
N ASP A 43 -4.02 18.44 11.06
CA ASP A 43 -5.40 18.54 10.60
C ASP A 43 -5.80 17.42 9.63
N ARG A 44 -4.85 16.73 9.00
CA ARG A 44 -5.13 15.67 8.00
C ARG A 44 -5.16 14.27 8.59
N SER A 45 -4.82 14.10 9.86
CA SER A 45 -4.83 12.82 10.57
C SER A 45 -6.19 12.10 10.51
N GLY A 46 -7.29 12.86 10.53
CA GLY A 46 -8.65 12.33 10.44
C GLY A 46 -8.96 11.59 9.13
N GLU A 47 -8.29 11.94 8.02
CA GLU A 47 -8.51 11.30 6.71
C GLU A 47 -8.01 9.84 6.67
N TYR A 48 -7.04 9.50 7.53
CA TYR A 48 -6.37 8.19 7.56
C TYR A 48 -6.82 7.32 8.73
N LYS A 49 -7.55 7.91 9.70
CA LYS A 49 -7.98 7.22 10.92
C LYS A 49 -8.79 5.97 10.57
N ASP A 50 -8.39 4.84 11.16
CA ASP A 50 -8.98 3.51 10.93
C ASP A 50 -8.91 3.04 9.46
N LYS A 51 -8.03 3.65 8.65
CA LYS A 51 -7.76 3.31 7.24
C LYS A 51 -6.39 2.64 7.09
N LEU A 52 -6.09 2.17 5.88
CA LEU A 52 -4.82 1.50 5.59
C LEU A 52 -3.61 2.30 6.10
N GLY A 53 -3.59 3.62 5.94
CA GLY A 53 -2.49 4.49 6.35
C GLY A 53 -2.23 4.55 7.86
N ASP A 54 -3.25 4.32 8.70
CA ASP A 54 -3.12 4.44 10.17
C ASP A 54 -3.02 3.08 10.88
N ILE A 55 -3.20 1.97 10.15
CA ILE A 55 -3.11 0.63 10.73
C ILE A 55 -1.65 0.27 11.02
N GLY A 56 -1.38 -0.17 12.24
CA GLY A 56 -0.08 -0.68 12.65
C GLY A 56 1.04 0.33 12.39
N ASN A 57 2.10 -0.10 11.70
CA ASN A 57 3.23 0.74 11.34
C ASN A 57 3.17 1.30 9.90
N ASN A 58 2.03 1.17 9.22
CA ASN A 58 1.91 1.49 7.79
C ASN A 58 2.31 2.94 7.46
N LYS A 59 1.96 3.91 8.31
CA LYS A 59 2.37 5.31 8.13
C LYS A 59 3.89 5.52 8.04
N ALA A 60 4.70 4.69 8.70
CA ALA A 60 6.15 4.79 8.61
C ALA A 60 6.71 4.15 7.32
N LEU A 61 5.95 3.25 6.69
CA LEU A 61 6.34 2.50 5.50
C LEU A 61 5.88 3.18 4.20
N PHE A 62 4.73 3.87 4.24
CA PHE A 62 4.14 4.50 3.08
C PHE A 62 4.83 5.81 2.71
N LEU A 63 5.01 6.01 1.41
CA LEU A 63 5.58 7.21 0.82
C LEU A 63 4.54 8.34 0.86
N ALA A 64 4.91 9.50 1.41
CA ALA A 64 3.99 10.62 1.52
C ALA A 64 3.71 11.29 0.17
N ASN A 65 2.49 11.78 0.01
CA ASN A 65 2.11 12.68 -1.07
C ASN A 65 2.58 14.11 -0.77
N MET A 66 3.86 14.40 -1.03
CA MET A 66 4.47 15.71 -0.80
C MET A 66 5.40 16.11 -1.95
N PRO A 67 5.56 17.42 -2.21
CA PRO A 67 6.51 17.94 -3.21
C PRO A 67 7.94 17.44 -3.04
N GLU A 68 8.40 17.27 -1.79
CA GLU A 68 9.74 16.79 -1.48
C GLU A 68 9.98 15.35 -1.97
N ASN A 69 8.92 14.57 -2.15
CA ASN A 69 8.97 13.21 -2.68
C ASN A 69 8.81 13.16 -4.21
N LYS A 70 8.73 14.29 -4.92
CA LYS A 70 8.54 14.33 -6.38
C LYS A 70 9.47 13.39 -7.13
N LYS A 71 10.78 13.46 -6.86
CA LYS A 71 11.79 12.63 -7.53
C LYS A 71 11.55 11.14 -7.30
N TRP A 72 11.19 10.76 -6.07
CA TRP A 72 10.84 9.39 -5.72
C TRP A 72 9.62 8.90 -6.51
N TRP A 73 8.57 9.72 -6.60
CA TRP A 73 7.38 9.39 -7.38
C TRP A 73 7.66 9.26 -8.88
N GLU A 74 8.52 10.13 -9.44
CA GLU A 74 8.96 10.03 -10.84
C GLU A 74 9.76 8.75 -11.11
N GLU A 75 10.60 8.31 -10.18
CA GLU A 75 11.34 7.04 -10.27
C GLU A 75 10.39 5.85 -10.18
N ARG A 76 9.47 5.82 -9.20
CA ARG A 76 8.44 4.78 -9.09
C ARG A 76 7.56 4.71 -10.34
N PHE A 77 7.24 5.85 -10.94
CA PHE A 77 6.48 5.90 -12.18
C PHE A 77 7.23 5.28 -13.36
N LYS A 78 8.55 5.50 -13.47
CA LYS A 78 9.39 4.88 -14.51
C LYS A 78 9.46 3.36 -14.38
N ASP A 79 9.38 2.83 -13.16
CA ASP A 79 9.36 1.39 -12.94
C ASP A 79 7.97 0.81 -13.18
N TRP A 80 6.92 1.51 -12.73
CA TRP A 80 5.53 1.15 -13.04
C TRP A 80 5.25 1.14 -14.55
N SER A 81 5.83 2.06 -15.33
CA SER A 81 5.55 2.13 -16.77
C SER A 81 6.05 0.89 -17.54
N LYS A 82 7.01 0.16 -16.98
CA LYS A 82 7.54 -1.11 -17.52
C LYS A 82 6.74 -2.34 -17.10
N GLU A 83 5.87 -2.19 -16.09
CA GLU A 83 5.07 -3.29 -15.56
C GLU A 83 3.96 -3.69 -16.52
N THR A 84 3.76 -5.00 -16.67
CA THR A 84 2.74 -5.56 -17.57
C THR A 84 1.49 -5.99 -16.80
N GLU A 85 1.64 -6.36 -15.53
CA GLU A 85 0.52 -6.75 -14.67
C GLU A 85 0.18 -5.65 -13.66
N LYS A 86 -0.90 -4.92 -13.94
CA LYS A 86 -1.38 -3.80 -13.13
C LYS A 86 -2.79 -4.07 -12.62
N SER A 87 -3.13 -3.45 -11.49
CA SER A 87 -4.52 -3.31 -11.07
C SER A 87 -5.19 -2.16 -11.85
N THR A 88 -6.51 -2.20 -11.93
CA THR A 88 -7.32 -1.18 -12.61
C THR A 88 -7.12 0.23 -12.06
N GLU A 89 -6.82 0.34 -10.77
CA GLU A 89 -6.51 1.59 -10.08
C GLU A 89 -5.17 2.17 -10.58
N PHE A 90 -4.22 1.27 -10.84
CA PHE A 90 -2.91 1.56 -11.39
C PHE A 90 -2.89 1.54 -12.93
N ASP A 91 -4.04 1.49 -13.60
CA ASP A 91 -4.09 1.65 -15.05
C ASP A 91 -4.05 3.14 -15.45
N ASN A 92 -3.29 3.41 -16.51
CA ASN A 92 -3.12 4.73 -17.09
C ASN A 92 -2.68 5.79 -16.06
N LEU A 93 -1.77 5.42 -15.16
CA LEU A 93 -1.18 6.39 -14.26
C LEU A 93 -0.45 7.47 -15.03
N LYS A 94 -0.40 8.63 -14.39
CA LYS A 94 0.51 9.73 -14.72
C LYS A 94 1.63 9.77 -13.69
N THR A 95 2.67 10.49 -14.07
CA THR A 95 3.74 10.85 -13.15
C THR A 95 3.23 11.70 -11.98
N TYR A 96 4.14 12.13 -11.11
CA TYR A 96 3.87 13.01 -9.99
C TYR A 96 3.08 14.28 -10.41
N SER A 97 2.08 14.65 -9.61
CA SER A 97 1.33 15.90 -9.73
C SER A 97 1.09 16.56 -8.38
N THR A 98 1.19 17.89 -8.31
CA THR A 98 0.76 18.67 -7.14
C THR A 98 -0.74 18.94 -7.13
N GLU A 99 -1.45 18.67 -8.24
CA GLU A 99 -2.87 18.93 -8.36
C GLU A 99 -3.68 17.78 -7.74
N VAL A 100 -4.48 18.08 -6.73
CA VAL A 100 -5.33 17.09 -6.04
C VAL A 100 -6.41 16.52 -6.97
N SER A 101 -6.81 17.28 -8.00
CA SER A 101 -7.76 16.84 -9.03
C SER A 101 -7.20 15.78 -9.97
N ASP A 102 -5.88 15.59 -10.03
CA ASP A 102 -5.27 14.58 -10.88
C ASP A 102 -5.28 13.21 -10.20
N ASN A 103 -6.46 12.59 -10.17
CA ASN A 103 -6.69 11.28 -9.56
C ASN A 103 -5.91 10.12 -10.22
N LYS A 104 -5.17 10.39 -11.30
CA LYS A 104 -4.31 9.42 -11.98
C LYS A 104 -2.82 9.67 -11.74
N ALA A 105 -2.43 10.73 -11.08
CA ALA A 105 -1.04 10.90 -10.66
C ALA A 105 -0.68 9.82 -9.61
N ILE A 106 0.47 9.17 -9.77
CA ILE A 106 0.88 8.04 -8.91
C ILE A 106 0.84 8.38 -7.41
N ASN A 107 1.26 9.59 -7.03
CA ASN A 107 1.24 10.08 -5.65
C ASN A 107 -0.20 10.19 -5.11
N ASN A 108 -1.14 10.64 -5.94
CA ASN A 108 -2.55 10.78 -5.55
C ASN A 108 -3.26 9.41 -5.48
N VAL A 109 -2.92 8.48 -6.37
CA VAL A 109 -3.47 7.11 -6.33
C VAL A 109 -3.03 6.38 -5.06
N CYS A 110 -1.76 6.50 -4.70
CA CYS A 110 -1.24 5.95 -3.45
C CYS A 110 -1.88 6.62 -2.22
N ASP A 111 -1.99 7.95 -2.22
CA ASP A 111 -2.65 8.69 -1.15
C ASP A 111 -4.11 8.27 -0.95
N ALA A 112 -4.85 8.10 -2.04
CA ALA A 112 -6.21 7.59 -2.02
C ALA A 112 -6.26 6.16 -1.44
N ALA A 113 -5.31 5.29 -1.79
CA ALA A 113 -5.23 3.94 -1.27
C ALA A 113 -5.04 3.92 0.26
N TYR A 114 -4.23 4.82 0.81
CA TYR A 114 -4.00 4.91 2.26
C TYR A 114 -5.27 5.29 3.03
N LYS A 115 -6.19 6.01 2.38
CA LYS A 115 -7.46 6.47 2.95
C LYS A 115 -8.58 5.43 2.80
N LEU A 116 -8.32 4.29 2.16
CA LEU A 116 -9.29 3.20 2.03
C LEU A 116 -9.36 2.36 3.31
N GLY A 117 -10.57 1.90 3.62
CA GLY A 117 -10.79 0.91 4.67
C GLY A 117 -10.31 -0.47 4.25
N VAL A 118 -9.63 -1.19 5.15
CA VAL A 118 -9.06 -2.51 4.87
C VAL A 118 -10.08 -3.61 4.57
N SER A 119 -11.26 -3.54 5.19
CA SER A 119 -12.29 -4.58 5.08
C SER A 119 -12.91 -4.72 3.68
N THR A 120 -12.84 -3.67 2.85
CA THR A 120 -13.47 -3.66 1.52
C THR A 120 -12.47 -3.82 0.38
N ALA A 121 -11.31 -3.17 0.48
CA ALA A 121 -10.31 -3.11 -0.58
C ALA A 121 -9.24 -4.22 -0.49
N PHE A 122 -8.96 -4.75 0.71
CA PHE A 122 -7.75 -5.55 0.97
C PHE A 122 -8.01 -6.92 1.60
N THR A 123 -9.19 -7.51 1.41
CA THR A 123 -9.56 -8.81 2.01
C THR A 123 -9.41 -10.03 1.10
N SER A 124 -9.26 -9.86 -0.23
CA SER A 124 -9.11 -11.02 -1.12
C SER A 124 -7.69 -11.60 -1.07
N THR A 125 -7.64 -12.93 -1.16
CA THR A 125 -6.44 -13.78 -1.24
C THR A 125 -6.28 -14.44 -2.60
N ASP A 126 -7.22 -14.24 -3.53
CA ASP A 126 -7.23 -14.90 -4.82
C ASP A 126 -6.27 -14.20 -5.78
N SER A 127 -5.15 -14.87 -6.08
CA SER A 127 -3.97 -14.31 -6.76
C SER A 127 -4.24 -13.71 -8.15
N GLY A 128 -5.32 -14.10 -8.81
CA GLY A 128 -5.75 -13.56 -10.10
C GLY A 128 -6.66 -12.32 -10.02
N THR A 129 -7.09 -11.91 -8.82
CA THR A 129 -8.06 -10.82 -8.68
C THR A 129 -7.40 -9.45 -8.73
N ASN A 130 -8.16 -8.46 -9.21
CA ASN A 130 -7.72 -7.05 -9.19
C ASN A 130 -7.28 -6.59 -7.79
N LYS A 131 -7.92 -7.10 -6.73
CA LYS A 131 -7.59 -6.74 -5.35
C LYS A 131 -6.18 -7.21 -4.94
N VAL A 132 -5.74 -8.39 -5.37
CA VAL A 132 -4.37 -8.86 -5.09
C VAL A 132 -3.36 -8.02 -5.85
N LYS A 133 -3.61 -7.76 -7.14
CA LYS A 133 -2.75 -6.86 -7.94
C LYS A 133 -2.67 -5.46 -7.32
N TYR A 134 -3.79 -4.96 -6.79
CA TYR A 134 -3.83 -3.66 -6.16
C TYR A 134 -2.97 -3.60 -4.89
N LYS A 135 -3.05 -4.61 -4.01
CA LYS A 135 -2.15 -4.75 -2.86
C LYS A 135 -0.68 -4.77 -3.28
N GLN A 136 -0.34 -5.58 -4.28
CA GLN A 136 1.03 -5.71 -4.78
C GLN A 136 1.54 -4.40 -5.38
N ASN A 137 0.70 -3.69 -6.15
CA ASN A 137 1.04 -2.40 -6.70
C ASN A 137 1.24 -1.34 -5.59
N ILE A 138 0.40 -1.33 -4.54
CA ILE A 138 0.60 -0.46 -3.38
C ILE A 138 1.92 -0.78 -2.68
N ALA A 139 2.16 -2.05 -2.35
CA ALA A 139 3.40 -2.49 -1.72
C ALA A 139 4.63 -2.07 -2.53
N LYS A 140 4.58 -2.26 -3.85
CA LYS A 140 5.72 -2.02 -4.74
C LYS A 140 5.98 -0.54 -5.03
N TYR A 141 4.94 0.26 -5.20
CA TYR A 141 5.07 1.63 -5.71
C TYR A 141 4.74 2.72 -4.69
N CYS A 142 3.97 2.40 -3.65
CA CYS A 142 3.54 3.35 -2.64
C CYS A 142 4.36 3.26 -1.33
N THR A 143 5.34 2.36 -1.25
CA THR A 143 6.16 2.23 -0.04
C THR A 143 7.58 2.73 -0.26
N ILE A 144 8.25 3.04 0.84
CA ILE A 144 9.66 3.42 0.86
C ILE A 144 10.53 2.24 0.39
N SER A 145 10.25 1.03 0.87
CA SER A 145 11.01 -0.18 0.54
C SER A 145 10.72 -0.72 -0.86
N GLY A 146 9.53 -0.48 -1.40
CA GLY A 146 9.05 -1.09 -2.64
C GLY A 146 8.68 -2.56 -2.49
N ASN A 147 8.33 -3.00 -1.27
CA ASN A 147 7.89 -4.36 -0.98
C ASN A 147 6.74 -4.35 0.04
N ASP A 148 6.19 -5.53 0.35
CA ASP A 148 5.07 -5.69 1.30
C ASP A 148 5.51 -5.97 2.73
N GLU A 149 6.83 -5.97 3.00
CA GLU A 149 7.38 -6.31 4.31
C GLU A 149 6.93 -5.32 5.38
N GLY A 150 6.35 -5.85 6.46
CA GLY A 150 5.88 -5.06 7.60
C GLY A 150 4.56 -4.32 7.39
N ILE A 151 3.95 -4.40 6.20
CA ILE A 151 2.64 -3.78 5.95
C ILE A 151 1.54 -4.60 6.62
N THR A 152 0.69 -3.92 7.38
CA THR A 152 -0.48 -4.51 8.02
C THR A 152 -1.70 -4.29 7.14
N TRP A 153 -2.18 -5.36 6.50
CA TRP A 153 -3.31 -5.33 5.54
C TRP A 153 -4.69 -5.60 6.18
N THR A 154 -4.73 -5.91 7.46
CA THR A 154 -5.95 -6.27 8.20
C THR A 154 -5.97 -5.54 9.54
N VAL A 155 -7.14 -5.05 9.95
CA VAL A 155 -7.33 -4.68 11.36
C VAL A 155 -7.38 -5.97 12.18
N ALA A 156 -6.56 -6.07 13.22
CA ALA A 156 -6.71 -7.13 14.19
C ALA A 156 -8.11 -6.99 14.80
N THR A 157 -9.03 -7.87 14.44
CA THR A 157 -10.26 -8.06 15.21
C THR A 157 -9.82 -8.54 16.57
N SER A 158 -9.81 -7.65 17.56
CA SER A 158 -9.85 -8.06 18.95
C SER A 158 -11.08 -8.95 19.09
N SER A 159 -10.85 -10.27 19.20
CA SER A 159 -11.88 -11.19 19.66
C SER A 159 -12.24 -10.74 21.07
N GLY A 160 -13.35 -10.01 21.20
CA GLY A 160 -13.94 -9.68 22.49
C GLY A 160 -14.20 -10.98 23.25
N GLY A 161 -13.65 -11.06 24.46
CA GLY A 161 -14.04 -12.07 25.45
C GLY A 161 -15.38 -11.75 26.09
#